data_AF-A0A4Y5YU32-F1
#
_entry.id   AF-A0A4Y5YU32-F1
#
_cell.length_a   1.000
_cell.length_b   1.000
_cell.length_c   1.000
_cell.angle_alpha   90.00
_cell.angle_beta   90.00
_cell.angle_gamma   90.00
#
_symmetry.space_group_name_H-M   'P 1'
#
loop_
_entity.id
_entity.type
_entity.pdbx_description
1 polymer ?
#
loop_
_entity_poly.entity_id
_entity_poly.type
_entity_poly.pdbx_seq_one_letter_code
_entity_poly.pdbx_strand_id
1 'polypeptide(L)'
;MNQDPASSELLERLVRSVAAIPDPIKRARECVAVGEELRTVQGRLAQVRRQAIYEATLRPGATGRSVAEELGVSAKTVSLASSEFRRRDIDLLHDLVEATESVAPDSPELLHAKAVVASSTNVGVLSHVVAELDSVWILAASIDGDSDSWEELYQGFKRAKYLSKLASIEPPTPPKPDGSSEFGAPPRLQWLSEVLNAMPGIGGWASMDTRDDDHKWELWWSIESADANLEVADVGPSPEGWLVSEWLVWLVRDYRIAGRLIESSVTAPPPMINEPGAMMTFYITASLAGPDSVDPDEFAQSIINVWDGRPGSPRTGYFDIDWPGKRS
;
A
#
# COMPACT_ATOMS: atom_id res chain seq x y z
N MET A 1 20.98 8.37 -21.60
CA MET A 1 20.92 9.00 -20.27
C MET A 1 19.97 10.18 -20.38
N ASN A 2 18.69 9.98 -20.06
CA ASN A 2 17.76 11.08 -19.88
C ASN A 2 17.86 11.47 -18.39
N GLN A 3 18.50 12.60 -18.10
CA GLN A 3 18.41 13.19 -16.78
C GLN A 3 16.99 13.73 -16.63
N ASP A 4 16.35 13.36 -15.53
CA ASP A 4 14.99 13.77 -15.20
C ASP A 4 14.95 15.31 -15.03
N PRO A 5 14.25 16.06 -15.91
CA PRO A 5 14.33 17.52 -15.96
C PRO A 5 13.91 18.20 -14.64
N ALA A 6 13.03 17.57 -13.86
CA ALA A 6 12.54 18.10 -12.59
C ALA A 6 13.61 18.17 -11.48
N SER A 7 14.54 17.22 -11.43
CA SER A 7 15.63 17.20 -10.43
C SER A 7 16.70 18.26 -10.69
N SER A 8 16.94 18.60 -11.97
CA SER A 8 17.89 19.65 -12.36
C SER A 8 17.36 21.02 -11.96
N GLU A 9 16.05 21.23 -12.07
CA GLU A 9 15.42 22.51 -11.80
C GLU A 9 15.45 22.89 -10.31
N LEU A 10 15.25 21.92 -9.40
CA LEU A 10 15.32 22.16 -7.95
C LEU A 10 16.74 22.51 -7.49
N LEU A 11 17.74 21.76 -7.96
CA LEU A 11 19.15 22.03 -7.68
C LEU A 11 19.59 23.40 -8.21
N GLU A 12 19.17 23.75 -9.43
CA GLU A 12 19.42 25.07 -9.99
C GLU A 12 18.75 26.19 -9.19
N ARG A 13 17.51 25.99 -8.73
CA ARG A 13 16.81 26.95 -7.88
C ARG A 13 17.52 27.15 -6.55
N LEU A 14 18.02 26.08 -5.94
CA LEU A 14 18.80 26.12 -4.70
C LEU A 14 20.12 26.88 -4.88
N VAL A 15 20.83 26.64 -5.99
CA VAL A 15 22.06 27.38 -6.32
C VAL A 15 21.77 28.87 -6.50
N ARG A 16 20.68 29.22 -7.19
CA ARG A 16 20.26 30.63 -7.39
C ARG A 16 19.87 31.30 -6.06
N SER A 17 19.16 30.59 -5.17
CA SER A 17 18.73 31.16 -3.88
C SER A 17 19.91 31.47 -2.97
N VAL A 18 20.89 30.55 -2.86
CA VAL A 18 22.10 30.76 -2.08
C VAL A 18 22.95 31.89 -2.69
N ALA A 19 23.09 31.94 -4.01
CA ALA A 19 23.83 33.01 -4.70
C ALA A 19 23.24 34.41 -4.47
N ALA A 20 21.93 34.51 -4.25
CA ALA A 20 21.22 35.77 -4.03
C ALA A 20 21.41 36.35 -2.61
N ILE A 21 21.96 35.60 -1.65
CA ILE A 21 22.16 36.07 -0.26
C ILE A 21 23.17 37.23 -0.25
N PRO A 22 22.80 38.48 0.14
CA PRO A 22 23.68 39.63 -0.02
C PRO A 22 24.93 39.61 0.87
N ASP A 23 24.80 39.13 2.11
CA ASP A 23 25.91 39.03 3.06
C ASP A 23 26.83 37.85 2.70
N PRO A 24 28.12 38.09 2.40
CA PRO A 24 29.05 37.04 2.01
C PRO A 24 29.32 36.01 3.11
N ILE A 25 29.27 36.38 4.39
CA ILE A 25 29.48 35.45 5.51
C ILE A 25 28.25 34.55 5.66
N LYS A 26 27.05 35.13 5.62
CA LYS A 26 25.80 34.35 5.62
C LYS A 26 25.72 33.42 4.42
N ARG A 27 26.08 33.89 3.23
CA ARG A 27 26.14 33.09 2.00
C ARG A 27 27.09 31.90 2.14
N ALA A 28 28.30 32.13 2.66
CA ALA A 28 29.28 31.06 2.86
C ALA A 28 28.79 29.99 3.86
N ARG A 29 28.14 30.40 4.95
CA ARG A 29 27.52 29.46 5.90
C ARG A 29 26.42 28.63 5.27
N GLU A 30 25.56 29.26 4.47
CA GLU A 30 24.47 28.57 3.77
C GLU A 30 25.02 27.55 2.77
N CYS A 31 26.07 27.90 2.01
CA CYS A 31 26.75 26.95 1.12
C CYS A 31 27.27 25.71 1.87
N VAL A 32 27.79 25.88 3.09
CA VAL A 32 28.27 24.77 3.92
C VAL A 32 27.11 23.90 4.37
N ALA A 33 26.03 24.50 4.89
CA ALA A 33 24.84 23.78 5.34
C ALA A 33 24.20 22.96 4.22
N VAL A 34 23.96 23.58 3.05
CA VAL A 34 23.46 22.89 1.85
C VAL A 34 24.42 21.77 1.42
N GLY A 35 25.73 21.99 1.51
CA GLY A 35 26.73 20.97 1.21
C GLY A 35 26.64 19.76 2.14
N GLU A 36 26.37 19.97 3.43
CA GLU A 36 26.17 18.90 4.41
C GLU A 36 24.86 18.13 4.18
N GLU A 37 23.78 18.83 3.85
CA GLU A 37 22.51 18.21 3.47
C GLU A 37 22.67 17.35 2.21
N LEU A 38 23.33 17.87 1.17
CA LEU A 38 23.61 17.11 -0.05
C LEU A 38 24.47 15.88 0.22
N ARG A 39 25.48 15.97 1.10
CA ARG A 39 26.26 14.79 1.53
C ARG A 39 25.40 13.77 2.24
N THR A 40 24.46 14.22 3.08
CA THR A 40 23.52 13.34 3.78
C THR A 40 22.61 12.62 2.79
N VAL A 41 22.04 13.35 1.81
CA VAL A 41 21.23 12.78 0.73
C VAL A 41 22.05 11.79 -0.12
N GLN A 42 23.28 12.13 -0.49
CA GLN A 42 24.19 11.22 -1.20
C GLN A 42 24.49 9.96 -0.38
N GLY A 43 24.65 10.10 0.93
CA GLY A 43 24.82 8.98 1.86
C GLY A 43 23.61 8.04 1.86
N ARG A 44 22.39 8.59 1.95
CA ARG A 44 21.13 7.83 1.87
C ARG A 44 20.98 7.15 0.51
N LEU A 45 21.24 7.84 -0.59
CA LEU A 45 21.20 7.27 -1.94
C LEU A 45 22.21 6.13 -2.10
N ALA A 46 23.40 6.27 -1.53
CA ALA A 46 24.40 5.21 -1.54
C ALA A 46 23.96 3.98 -0.73
N GLN A 47 23.23 4.18 0.37
CA GLN A 47 22.63 3.09 1.14
C GLN A 47 21.52 2.38 0.35
N VAL A 48 20.59 3.14 -0.24
CA VAL A 48 19.52 2.60 -1.12
C VAL A 48 20.13 1.80 -2.26
N ARG A 49 21.19 2.31 -2.90
CA ARG A 49 21.91 1.59 -3.95
C ARG A 49 22.51 0.27 -3.46
N ARG A 50 23.13 0.24 -2.27
CA ARG A 50 23.69 -1.01 -1.71
C ARG A 50 22.59 -2.00 -1.39
N GLN A 51 21.49 -1.54 -0.83
CA GLN A 51 20.31 -2.37 -0.56
C GLN A 51 19.73 -2.96 -1.85
N ALA A 52 19.55 -2.16 -2.90
CA ALA A 52 19.07 -2.62 -4.20
C ALA A 52 20.01 -3.66 -4.85
N ILE A 53 21.34 -3.48 -4.71
CA ILE A 53 22.32 -4.48 -5.17
C ILE A 53 22.11 -5.82 -4.45
N TYR A 54 21.89 -5.78 -3.14
CA TYR A 54 21.60 -6.98 -2.36
C TYR A 54 20.27 -7.62 -2.77
N GLU A 55 19.19 -6.84 -2.89
CA GLU A 55 17.86 -7.32 -3.28
C GLU A 55 17.88 -7.98 -4.66
N ALA A 56 18.68 -7.45 -5.59
CA ALA A 56 18.87 -8.06 -6.90
C ALA A 56 19.47 -9.48 -6.82
N THR A 57 20.19 -9.82 -5.74
CA THR A 57 20.72 -11.18 -5.48
C THR A 57 19.67 -12.16 -4.96
N LEU A 58 18.51 -11.67 -4.52
CA LEU A 58 17.41 -12.52 -4.05
C LEU A 58 16.53 -13.03 -5.18
N ARG A 59 16.62 -12.42 -6.38
CA ARG A 59 15.88 -12.87 -7.56
C ARG A 59 16.19 -14.34 -7.90
N PRO A 60 15.21 -15.14 -8.35
CA PRO A 60 15.44 -16.54 -8.71
C PRO A 60 16.56 -16.71 -9.71
N GLY A 61 17.48 -17.63 -9.43
CA GLY A 61 18.62 -17.93 -10.30
C GLY A 61 19.69 -16.83 -10.36
N ALA A 62 19.52 -15.72 -9.64
CA ALA A 62 20.54 -14.69 -9.55
C ALA A 62 21.74 -15.19 -8.74
N THR A 63 22.94 -14.94 -9.27
CA THR A 63 24.19 -15.17 -8.55
C THR A 63 24.87 -13.83 -8.30
N GLY A 64 25.74 -13.74 -7.29
CA GLY A 64 26.51 -12.51 -7.06
C GLY A 64 27.31 -12.06 -8.28
N ARG A 65 27.70 -13.01 -9.15
CA ARG A 65 28.37 -12.73 -10.43
C ARG A 65 27.42 -12.17 -11.48
N SER A 66 26.25 -12.79 -11.68
CA SER A 66 25.29 -12.30 -12.69
C SER A 66 24.77 -10.90 -12.34
N VAL A 67 24.53 -10.63 -11.05
CA VAL A 67 24.12 -9.29 -10.56
C VAL A 67 25.23 -8.27 -10.75
N ALA A 68 26.49 -8.64 -10.48
CA ALA A 68 27.64 -7.75 -10.71
C ALA A 68 27.78 -7.37 -12.19
N GLU A 69 27.63 -8.35 -13.09
CA GLU A 69 27.67 -8.17 -14.54
C GLU A 69 26.50 -7.29 -15.02
N GLU A 70 25.27 -7.55 -14.57
CA GLU A 70 24.07 -6.80 -14.95
C GLU A 70 24.11 -5.33 -14.48
N LEU A 71 24.55 -5.09 -13.25
CA LEU A 71 24.58 -3.74 -12.67
C LEU A 71 25.88 -2.98 -12.99
N GLY A 72 26.83 -3.59 -13.71
CA GLY A 72 28.12 -2.99 -14.02
C GLY A 72 28.96 -2.65 -12.77
N VAL A 73 28.86 -3.45 -11.72
CA VAL A 73 29.60 -3.27 -10.46
C VAL A 73 30.56 -4.43 -10.21
N SER A 74 31.50 -4.24 -9.28
CA SER A 74 32.42 -5.33 -8.92
C SER A 74 31.72 -6.42 -8.10
N ALA A 75 32.12 -7.68 -8.27
CA ALA A 75 31.61 -8.78 -7.44
C ALA A 75 31.88 -8.56 -5.94
N LYS A 76 32.95 -7.84 -5.60
CA LYS A 76 33.26 -7.42 -4.22
C LYS A 76 32.19 -6.47 -3.66
N THR A 77 31.69 -5.54 -4.48
CA THR A 77 30.61 -4.62 -4.11
C THR A 77 29.32 -5.39 -3.80
N VAL A 78 28.97 -6.37 -4.65
CA VAL A 78 27.80 -7.24 -4.43
C VAL A 78 27.96 -8.07 -3.16
N SER A 79 29.15 -8.65 -2.94
CA SER A 79 29.43 -9.45 -1.74
C SER A 79 29.33 -8.63 -0.45
N LEU A 80 29.86 -7.41 -0.43
CA LEU A 80 29.78 -6.52 0.73
C LEU A 80 28.34 -6.14 1.04
N ALA A 81 27.59 -5.68 0.03
CA ALA A 81 26.17 -5.36 0.18
C ALA A 81 25.38 -6.58 0.67
N SER A 82 25.63 -7.75 0.09
CA SER A 82 24.97 -8.98 0.49
C SER A 82 25.26 -9.34 1.94
N SER A 83 26.50 -9.22 2.41
CA SER A 83 26.86 -9.55 3.80
C SER A 83 26.23 -8.61 4.82
N GLU A 84 26.11 -7.31 4.49
CA GLU A 84 25.55 -6.29 5.37
C GLU A 84 24.02 -6.47 5.52
N PHE A 85 23.31 -6.49 4.40
CA PHE A 85 21.85 -6.51 4.41
C PHE A 85 21.26 -7.90 4.67
N ARG A 86 21.91 -8.98 4.23
CA ARG A 86 21.45 -10.35 4.53
C ARG A 86 21.40 -10.60 6.03
N ARG A 87 22.44 -10.19 6.76
CA ARG A 87 22.46 -10.39 8.21
C ARG A 87 21.32 -9.61 8.87
N ARG A 88 21.15 -8.35 8.48
CA ARG A 88 20.08 -7.49 8.99
C ARG A 88 18.69 -8.06 8.72
N ASP A 89 18.44 -8.55 7.51
CA ASP A 89 17.15 -9.17 7.17
C ASP A 89 16.94 -10.49 7.91
N ILE A 90 17.99 -11.31 8.12
CA ILE A 90 17.87 -12.53 8.94
C ILE A 90 17.52 -12.17 10.38
N ASP A 91 18.26 -11.23 10.99
CA ASP A 91 18.02 -10.79 12.37
C ASP A 91 16.56 -10.25 12.51
N LEU A 92 16.12 -9.38 11.60
CA LEU A 92 14.73 -8.90 11.54
C LEU A 92 13.70 -10.03 11.46
N LEU A 93 13.92 -11.02 10.60
CA LEU A 93 12.97 -12.14 10.41
C LEU A 93 12.90 -13.03 11.66
N HIS A 94 14.01 -13.19 12.38
CA HIS A 94 14.01 -13.88 13.67
C HIS A 94 13.21 -13.10 14.72
N ASP A 95 13.44 -11.79 14.81
CA ASP A 95 12.76 -10.90 15.76
C ASP A 95 11.23 -10.92 15.52
N LEU A 96 10.79 -10.96 14.27
CA LEU A 96 9.36 -11.05 13.92
C LEU A 96 8.72 -12.37 14.36
N VAL A 97 9.43 -13.49 14.26
CA VAL A 97 8.95 -14.78 14.77
C VAL A 97 8.86 -14.77 16.30
N GLU A 98 9.86 -14.21 16.98
CA GLU A 98 9.86 -14.08 18.44
C GLU A 98 8.73 -13.17 18.93
N ALA A 99 8.49 -12.05 18.26
CA ALA A 99 7.36 -11.16 18.55
C ALA A 99 6.02 -11.90 18.42
N THR A 100 5.87 -12.73 17.38
CA THR A 100 4.64 -13.53 17.16
C THR A 100 4.43 -14.59 18.25
N GLU A 101 5.50 -15.15 18.83
CA GLU A 101 5.43 -16.13 19.93
C GLU A 101 4.78 -15.57 21.19
N SER A 102 5.01 -14.29 21.49
CA SER A 102 4.37 -13.63 22.64
C SER A 102 2.85 -13.56 22.54
N VAL A 103 2.32 -13.62 21.32
CA VAL A 103 0.89 -13.46 21.01
C VAL A 103 0.19 -14.81 20.86
N ALA A 104 0.76 -15.69 20.03
CA ALA A 104 0.11 -16.91 19.59
C ALA A 104 1.05 -18.12 19.74
N PRO A 105 1.48 -18.45 20.97
CA PRO A 105 2.55 -19.42 21.22
C PRO A 105 2.27 -20.83 20.68
N ASP A 106 0.99 -21.19 20.54
CA ASP A 106 0.53 -22.52 20.12
C ASP A 106 0.07 -22.57 18.65
N SER A 107 0.29 -21.52 17.85
CA SER A 107 -0.07 -21.50 16.42
C SER A 107 0.75 -22.54 15.63
N PRO A 108 0.11 -23.42 14.84
CA PRO A 108 0.81 -24.33 13.92
C PRO A 108 1.74 -23.61 12.94
N GLU A 109 1.33 -22.43 12.46
CA GLU A 109 2.10 -21.57 11.56
C GLU A 109 3.35 -21.04 12.27
N LEU A 110 3.23 -20.60 13.52
CA LEU A 110 4.37 -20.18 14.33
C LEU A 110 5.35 -21.34 14.58
N LEU A 111 4.86 -22.53 14.92
CA LEU A 111 5.71 -23.70 15.12
C LEU A 111 6.47 -24.08 13.84
N HIS A 112 5.80 -23.98 12.69
CA HIS A 112 6.45 -24.14 11.39
C HIS A 112 7.53 -23.08 11.16
N ALA A 113 7.21 -21.80 11.41
CA ALA A 113 8.16 -20.70 11.28
C ALA A 113 9.40 -20.87 12.14
N LYS A 114 9.24 -21.24 13.42
CA LYS A 114 10.35 -21.52 14.32
C LYS A 114 11.24 -22.66 13.82
N ALA A 115 10.65 -23.71 13.26
CA ALA A 115 11.41 -24.82 12.68
C ALA A 115 12.20 -24.41 11.42
N VAL A 116 11.61 -23.59 10.55
CA VAL A 116 12.27 -23.10 9.33
C VAL A 116 13.37 -22.09 9.65
N VAL A 117 13.12 -21.16 10.56
CA VAL A 117 14.10 -20.18 11.06
C VAL A 117 15.30 -20.87 11.70
N ALA A 118 15.08 -21.96 12.45
CA ALA A 118 16.17 -22.73 13.05
C ALA A 118 17.00 -23.54 12.03
N SER A 119 16.45 -23.84 10.85
CA SER A 119 17.04 -24.78 9.88
C SER A 119 17.51 -24.14 8.56
N SER A 120 17.14 -22.89 8.29
CA SER A 120 17.43 -22.19 7.04
C SER A 120 18.16 -20.86 7.27
N THR A 121 19.04 -20.52 6.33
CA THR A 121 19.65 -19.18 6.23
C THR A 121 19.30 -18.50 4.90
N ASN A 122 18.39 -19.12 4.13
CA ASN A 122 17.92 -18.58 2.87
C ASN A 122 16.86 -17.51 3.17
N VAL A 123 17.22 -16.25 3.01
CA VAL A 123 16.34 -15.09 3.26
C VAL A 123 15.01 -15.23 2.53
N GLY A 124 14.99 -15.66 1.27
CA GLY A 124 13.72 -15.82 0.54
C GLY A 124 12.77 -16.80 1.23
N VAL A 125 13.29 -17.92 1.71
CA VAL A 125 12.51 -18.94 2.43
C VAL A 125 12.07 -18.42 3.80
N LEU A 126 12.96 -17.76 4.53
CA LEU A 126 12.64 -17.16 5.83
C LEU A 126 11.57 -16.08 5.70
N SER A 127 11.73 -15.17 4.73
CA SER A 127 10.79 -14.10 4.44
C SER A 127 9.42 -14.61 4.03
N HIS A 128 9.37 -15.70 3.27
CA HIS A 128 8.12 -16.35 2.90
C HIS A 128 7.36 -16.85 4.12
N VAL A 129 8.02 -17.61 4.99
CA VAL A 129 7.36 -18.19 6.18
C VAL A 129 6.98 -17.11 7.19
N VAL A 130 7.79 -16.06 7.36
CA VAL A 130 7.42 -14.91 8.20
C VAL A 130 6.24 -14.14 7.60
N ALA A 131 6.18 -13.97 6.28
CA ALA A 131 5.06 -13.29 5.64
C ALA A 131 3.71 -14.00 5.85
N GLU A 132 3.71 -15.32 6.06
CA GLU A 132 2.50 -16.08 6.42
C GLU A 132 1.97 -15.78 7.83
N LEU A 133 2.84 -15.31 8.74
CA LEU A 133 2.47 -14.96 10.12
C LEU A 133 1.79 -13.58 10.26
N ASP A 134 1.76 -12.79 9.18
CA ASP A 134 1.24 -11.42 9.18
C ASP A 134 -0.20 -11.32 9.70
N SER A 135 -1.05 -12.31 9.39
CA SER A 135 -2.44 -12.36 9.87
C SER A 135 -2.52 -12.58 11.39
N VAL A 136 -1.65 -13.42 11.94
CA VAL A 136 -1.55 -13.70 13.38
C VAL A 136 -1.12 -12.44 14.14
N TRP A 137 -0.17 -11.70 13.56
CA TRP A 137 0.32 -10.47 14.15
C TRP A 137 -0.68 -9.31 14.07
N ILE A 138 -1.37 -9.13 12.94
CA ILE A 138 -2.39 -8.08 12.77
C ILE A 138 -3.52 -8.24 13.80
N LEU A 139 -3.91 -9.47 14.13
CA LEU A 139 -4.90 -9.75 15.17
C LEU A 139 -4.39 -9.37 16.57
N ALA A 140 -3.11 -9.61 16.86
CA ALA A 140 -2.44 -9.23 18.10
C ALA A 140 -2.38 -7.71 18.33
N ALA A 141 -1.95 -7.02 17.28
CA ALA A 141 -1.76 -5.58 17.22
C ALA A 141 -3.06 -4.80 17.49
N SER A 142 -4.22 -5.42 17.22
CA SER A 142 -5.52 -4.83 17.53
C SER A 142 -5.85 -4.81 19.04
N ILE A 143 -5.06 -5.50 19.86
CA ILE A 143 -5.31 -5.72 21.29
C ILE A 143 -4.38 -4.89 22.18
N ASP A 144 -3.16 -4.55 21.73
CA ASP A 144 -2.16 -3.84 22.54
C ASP A 144 -1.82 -2.45 21.98
N GLY A 145 -1.97 -1.43 22.82
CA GLY A 145 -2.05 -0.01 22.42
C GLY A 145 -0.73 0.76 22.40
N ASP A 146 0.42 0.09 22.27
CA ASP A 146 1.74 0.74 22.28
C ASP A 146 2.23 1.05 20.86
N SER A 147 2.10 2.31 20.45
CA SER A 147 2.19 2.77 19.04
C SER A 147 3.54 2.52 18.36
N ASP A 148 4.63 2.57 19.11
CA ASP A 148 5.98 2.57 18.51
C ASP A 148 6.45 1.15 18.18
N SER A 149 6.08 0.17 18.99
CA SER A 149 6.37 -1.26 18.74
C SER A 149 5.55 -1.82 17.57
N TRP A 150 4.34 -1.29 17.38
CA TRP A 150 3.45 -1.70 16.30
C TRP A 150 4.02 -1.35 14.92
N GLU A 151 4.48 -0.12 14.73
CA GLU A 151 5.00 0.36 13.45
C GLU A 151 6.25 -0.43 13.04
N GLU A 152 7.18 -0.67 13.97
CA GLU A 152 8.40 -1.45 13.68
C GLU A 152 8.08 -2.87 13.20
N LEU A 153 7.13 -3.54 13.85
CA LEU A 153 6.72 -4.90 13.50
C LEU A 153 5.94 -4.93 12.19
N TYR A 154 5.03 -3.98 11.98
CA TYR A 154 4.29 -3.83 10.73
C TYR A 154 5.23 -3.60 9.54
N GLN A 155 6.20 -2.70 9.67
CA GLN A 155 7.22 -2.47 8.65
C GLN A 155 8.10 -3.71 8.43
N GLY A 156 8.38 -4.47 9.49
CA GLY A 156 9.04 -5.77 9.41
C GLY A 156 8.26 -6.80 8.58
N PHE A 157 6.96 -6.96 8.81
CA PHE A 157 6.11 -7.86 8.01
C PHE A 157 5.97 -7.39 6.55
N LYS A 158 5.85 -6.09 6.31
CA LYS A 158 5.91 -5.51 4.95
C LYS A 158 7.22 -5.86 4.26
N ARG A 159 8.34 -5.72 4.96
CA ARG A 159 9.67 -6.09 4.46
C ARG A 159 9.73 -7.59 4.12
N ALA A 160 9.21 -8.46 4.98
CA ALA A 160 9.16 -9.91 4.73
C ALA A 160 8.35 -10.24 3.46
N LYS A 161 7.16 -9.65 3.29
CA LYS A 161 6.34 -9.82 2.07
C LYS A 161 7.07 -9.38 0.80
N TYR A 162 7.71 -8.21 0.85
CA TYR A 162 8.51 -7.68 -0.25
C TYR A 162 9.64 -8.63 -0.63
N LEU A 163 10.42 -9.11 0.35
CA LEU A 163 11.53 -10.03 0.13
C LEU A 163 11.07 -11.39 -0.43
N SER A 164 9.94 -11.92 0.07
CA SER A 164 9.32 -13.15 -0.45
C SER A 164 8.95 -13.00 -1.93
N LYS A 165 8.31 -11.88 -2.29
CA LYS A 165 7.93 -11.56 -3.67
C LYS A 165 9.15 -11.43 -4.58
N LEU A 166 10.21 -10.76 -4.13
CA LEU A 166 11.47 -10.66 -4.88
C LEU A 166 12.10 -12.03 -5.16
N ALA A 167 12.03 -12.94 -4.18
CA ALA A 167 12.50 -14.31 -4.33
C ALA A 167 11.61 -15.17 -5.23
N SER A 168 10.51 -14.61 -5.75
CA SER A 168 9.44 -15.32 -6.48
C SER A 168 8.93 -16.55 -5.72
N ILE A 169 8.99 -16.47 -4.39
CA ILE A 169 8.31 -17.40 -3.51
C ILE A 169 7.04 -16.66 -3.15
N GLU A 170 5.97 -16.92 -3.89
CA GLU A 170 4.68 -16.36 -3.55
C GLU A 170 4.30 -16.90 -2.18
N PRO A 171 4.10 -16.06 -1.14
CA PRO A 171 3.37 -16.50 0.03
C PRO A 171 2.08 -17.15 -0.48
N PRO A 172 1.67 -18.31 0.06
CA PRO A 172 0.33 -18.80 -0.24
C PRO A 172 -0.58 -17.60 -0.02
N THR A 173 -1.35 -17.26 -1.05
CA THR A 173 -2.45 -16.34 -0.84
C THR A 173 -3.18 -16.97 0.34
N PRO A 174 -3.23 -16.31 1.52
CA PRO A 174 -3.81 -16.91 2.71
C PRO A 174 -5.11 -17.52 2.24
N PRO A 175 -5.33 -18.84 2.45
CA PRO A 175 -6.41 -19.57 1.80
C PRO A 175 -7.60 -18.66 1.89
N LYS A 176 -8.10 -18.19 0.73
CA LYS A 176 -9.28 -17.32 0.72
C LYS A 176 -10.25 -18.11 1.56
N PRO A 177 -10.55 -17.65 2.79
CA PRO A 177 -11.10 -18.52 3.82
C PRO A 177 -12.31 -19.19 3.20
N ASP A 178 -12.30 -20.53 3.16
CA ASP A 178 -13.32 -21.34 2.49
C ASP A 178 -14.71 -20.76 2.79
N GLY A 179 -15.26 -19.99 1.85
CA GLY A 179 -16.60 -19.38 1.99
C GLY A 179 -16.91 -18.60 3.28
N SER A 180 -15.93 -18.20 4.09
CA SER A 180 -16.18 -17.44 5.34
C SER A 180 -15.01 -16.54 5.70
N SER A 181 -14.79 -15.52 4.89
CA SER A 181 -14.05 -14.33 5.29
C SER A 181 -14.74 -13.65 6.47
N GLU A 182 -14.02 -13.45 7.57
CA GLU A 182 -14.43 -12.50 8.61
C GLU A 182 -14.40 -11.03 8.11
N PHE A 183 -13.98 -10.78 6.86
CA PHE A 183 -14.03 -9.46 6.18
C PHE A 183 -14.40 -9.53 4.68
N GLY A 184 -15.23 -10.48 4.28
CA GLY A 184 -15.75 -10.49 2.91
C GLY A 184 -16.97 -9.62 2.84
N ALA A 185 -17.11 -8.92 1.72
CA ALA A 185 -18.37 -8.29 1.36
C ALA A 185 -19.49 -9.32 1.57
N PRO A 186 -20.54 -9.00 2.34
CA PRO A 186 -21.71 -9.86 2.47
C PRO A 186 -22.19 -10.32 1.09
N PRO A 187 -22.78 -11.52 0.92
CA PRO A 187 -23.12 -12.05 -0.40
C PRO A 187 -23.90 -11.07 -1.29
N ARG A 188 -24.77 -10.26 -0.69
CA ARG A 188 -25.55 -9.21 -1.37
C ARG A 188 -24.73 -8.02 -1.87
N LEU A 189 -23.55 -7.79 -1.31
CA LEU A 189 -22.64 -6.70 -1.67
C LEU A 189 -21.42 -7.19 -2.45
N GLN A 190 -21.30 -8.49 -2.69
CA GLN A 190 -20.13 -9.07 -3.33
C GLN A 190 -19.88 -8.47 -4.72
N TRP A 191 -20.91 -8.40 -5.56
CA TRP A 191 -20.75 -7.83 -6.91
C TRP A 191 -20.45 -6.33 -6.87
N LEU A 192 -21.10 -5.57 -6.00
CA LEU A 192 -20.79 -4.15 -5.81
C LEU A 192 -19.35 -3.93 -5.33
N SER A 193 -18.85 -4.76 -4.42
CA SER A 193 -17.47 -4.73 -3.96
C SER A 193 -16.48 -5.10 -5.07
N GLU A 194 -16.81 -6.09 -5.90
CA GLU A 194 -16.01 -6.45 -7.09
C GLU A 194 -15.97 -5.28 -8.09
N VAL A 195 -17.10 -4.63 -8.35
CA VAL A 195 -17.17 -3.45 -9.25
C VAL A 195 -16.34 -2.29 -8.69
N LEU A 196 -16.40 -2.04 -7.38
CA LEU A 196 -15.62 -0.99 -6.74
C LEU A 196 -14.11 -1.27 -6.84
N ASN A 197 -13.67 -2.51 -6.57
CA ASN A 197 -12.26 -2.91 -6.63
C ASN A 197 -11.72 -3.08 -8.07
N ALA A 198 -12.59 -3.06 -9.08
CA ALA A 198 -12.17 -2.99 -10.47
C ALA A 198 -11.72 -1.56 -10.88
N MET A 199 -12.10 -0.54 -10.09
CA MET A 199 -11.65 0.83 -10.33
C MET A 199 -10.19 1.01 -9.91
N PRO A 200 -9.32 1.57 -10.77
CA PRO A 200 -7.90 1.68 -10.51
C PRO A 200 -7.60 2.77 -9.47
N GLY A 201 -6.53 2.53 -8.71
CA GLY A 201 -6.03 3.48 -7.73
C GLY A 201 -6.86 3.56 -6.45
N ILE A 202 -7.83 2.67 -6.24
CA ILE A 202 -8.55 2.55 -4.97
C ILE A 202 -8.62 1.09 -4.51
N GLY A 203 -8.52 0.88 -3.19
CA GLY A 203 -8.86 -0.37 -2.53
C GLY A 203 -10.19 -0.23 -1.79
N GLY A 204 -11.16 -1.09 -2.09
CA GLY A 204 -12.54 -0.95 -1.61
C GLY A 204 -13.02 -2.14 -0.78
N TRP A 205 -13.92 -1.85 0.15
CA TRP A 205 -14.57 -2.83 1.01
C TRP A 205 -16.05 -2.52 1.14
N ALA A 206 -16.83 -3.54 1.50
CA ALA A 206 -18.26 -3.42 1.69
C ALA A 206 -18.72 -4.14 2.94
N SER A 207 -19.67 -3.56 3.66
CA SER A 207 -20.31 -4.19 4.82
C SER A 207 -21.79 -3.89 4.89
N MET A 208 -22.52 -4.63 5.71
CA MET A 208 -23.89 -4.29 6.08
C MET A 208 -23.92 -3.85 7.54
N ASP A 209 -24.53 -2.71 7.81
CA ASP A 209 -24.91 -2.33 9.16
C ASP A 209 -26.31 -2.88 9.45
N THR A 210 -26.34 -3.87 10.35
CA THR A 210 -27.56 -4.53 10.80
C THR A 210 -27.97 -4.09 12.21
N ARG A 211 -27.33 -3.07 12.79
CA ARG A 211 -27.55 -2.66 14.20
C ARG A 211 -28.87 -1.90 14.38
N ASP A 212 -29.38 -1.27 13.33
CA ASP A 212 -30.66 -0.56 13.31
C ASP A 212 -31.72 -1.32 12.48
N ASP A 213 -33.01 -1.06 12.76
CA ASP A 213 -34.16 -1.58 11.98
C ASP A 213 -34.12 -1.17 10.50
N ASP A 214 -33.35 -0.13 10.20
CA ASP A 214 -33.10 0.40 8.87
C ASP A 214 -31.80 -0.23 8.35
N HIS A 215 -31.85 -1.50 7.92
CA HIS A 215 -30.68 -2.22 7.41
C HIS A 215 -29.95 -1.38 6.34
N LYS A 216 -28.67 -1.05 6.56
CA LYS A 216 -27.88 -0.25 5.61
C LYS A 216 -26.78 -1.08 5.00
N TRP A 217 -26.42 -0.75 3.78
CA TRP A 217 -25.13 -1.18 3.24
C TRP A 217 -24.16 0.00 3.25
N GLU A 218 -22.90 -0.33 3.47
CA GLU A 218 -21.80 0.59 3.53
C GLU A 218 -20.70 0.13 2.58
N LEU A 219 -20.16 1.06 1.81
CA LEU A 219 -18.89 0.92 1.12
C LEU A 219 -17.89 1.83 1.78
N TRP A 220 -16.66 1.38 1.89
CA TRP A 220 -15.55 2.29 2.14
C TRP A 220 -14.38 1.98 1.25
N TRP A 221 -13.60 2.99 0.91
CA TRP A 221 -12.40 2.83 0.11
C TRP A 221 -11.32 3.81 0.53
N SER A 222 -10.09 3.45 0.20
CA SER A 222 -8.91 4.29 0.37
C SER A 222 -8.21 4.43 -0.97
N ILE A 223 -7.60 5.59 -1.20
CA ILE A 223 -6.79 5.83 -2.40
C ILE A 223 -5.47 5.07 -2.25
N GLU A 224 -5.11 4.30 -3.28
CA GLU A 224 -3.84 3.59 -3.35
C GLU A 224 -2.67 4.55 -3.59
N SER A 225 -1.46 4.06 -3.40
CA SER A 225 -0.23 4.83 -3.60
C SER A 225 0.01 5.14 -5.07
N ALA A 226 0.63 6.28 -5.36
CA ALA A 226 1.09 6.62 -6.70
C ALA A 226 2.18 5.65 -7.22
N ASP A 227 2.86 4.92 -6.33
CA ASP A 227 3.75 3.81 -6.67
C ASP A 227 3.31 2.56 -5.90
N ALA A 228 2.98 1.49 -6.62
CA ALA A 228 2.50 0.24 -6.05
C ALA A 228 3.48 -0.45 -5.07
N ASN A 229 4.74 -0.01 -5.01
CA ASN A 229 5.76 -0.55 -4.11
C ASN A 229 6.00 0.32 -2.87
N LEU A 230 5.41 1.52 -2.81
CA LEU A 230 5.64 2.50 -1.74
C LEU A 230 4.31 2.90 -1.10
N GLU A 231 4.37 3.45 0.10
CA GLU A 231 3.17 3.88 0.80
C GLU A 231 2.67 5.23 0.29
N VAL A 232 1.38 5.48 0.47
CA VAL A 232 0.75 6.76 0.09
C VAL A 232 1.41 7.94 0.81
N ALA A 233 1.90 7.74 2.03
CA ALA A 233 2.63 8.75 2.79
C ALA A 233 3.96 9.18 2.12
N ASP A 234 4.62 8.27 1.40
CA ASP A 234 5.95 8.51 0.82
C ASP A 234 5.89 9.17 -0.56
N VAL A 235 4.95 8.72 -1.40
CA VAL A 235 4.87 9.13 -2.82
C VAL A 235 3.56 9.82 -3.18
N GLY A 236 2.66 9.96 -2.21
CA GLY A 236 1.34 10.53 -2.41
C GLY A 236 0.33 9.53 -2.98
N PRO A 237 -0.94 9.95 -3.04
CA PRO A 237 -2.04 9.17 -3.60
C PRO A 237 -1.97 9.04 -5.12
N SER A 238 -2.45 7.90 -5.63
CA SER A 238 -2.62 7.64 -7.06
C SER A 238 -3.48 8.75 -7.71
N PRO A 239 -3.02 9.34 -8.83
CA PRO A 239 -3.84 10.27 -9.62
C PRO A 239 -5.16 9.67 -10.07
N GLU A 240 -5.15 8.39 -10.48
CA GLU A 240 -6.34 7.65 -10.88
C GLU A 240 -7.31 7.48 -9.70
N GLY A 241 -6.78 7.12 -8.53
CA GLY A 241 -7.58 6.95 -7.33
C GLY A 241 -8.30 8.22 -6.88
N TRP A 242 -7.67 9.38 -7.07
CA TRP A 242 -8.31 10.68 -6.84
C TRP A 242 -9.47 10.94 -7.80
N LEU A 243 -9.27 10.71 -9.09
CA LEU A 243 -10.31 10.90 -10.11
C LEU A 243 -11.50 9.97 -9.87
N VAL A 244 -11.25 8.71 -9.51
CA VAL A 244 -12.29 7.76 -9.11
C VAL A 244 -13.05 8.25 -7.88
N SER A 245 -12.34 8.68 -6.85
CA SER A 245 -12.95 9.12 -5.60
C SER A 245 -13.82 10.36 -5.80
N GLU A 246 -13.35 11.34 -6.56
CA GLU A 246 -14.13 12.54 -6.92
C GLU A 246 -15.40 12.15 -7.69
N TRP A 247 -15.28 11.23 -8.65
CA TRP A 247 -16.39 10.76 -9.45
C TRP A 247 -17.43 9.98 -8.64
N LEU A 248 -17.01 9.10 -7.73
CA LEU A 248 -17.93 8.35 -6.86
C LEU A 248 -18.70 9.29 -5.93
N VAL A 249 -18.03 10.30 -5.35
CA VAL A 249 -18.68 11.32 -4.53
C VAL A 249 -19.68 12.14 -5.37
N TRP A 250 -19.34 12.48 -6.61
CA TRP A 250 -20.26 13.13 -7.53
C TRP A 250 -21.48 12.26 -7.83
N LEU A 251 -21.31 10.97 -8.13
CA LEU A 251 -22.40 10.03 -8.43
C LEU A 251 -23.37 9.89 -7.24
N VAL A 252 -22.83 9.77 -6.03
CA VAL A 252 -23.65 9.70 -4.80
C VAL A 252 -24.43 10.99 -4.59
N ARG A 253 -23.80 12.14 -4.84
CA ARG A 253 -24.48 13.44 -4.76
C ARG A 253 -25.60 13.55 -5.79
N ASP A 254 -25.42 13.02 -7.00
CA ASP A 254 -26.45 12.98 -8.04
C ASP A 254 -27.66 12.13 -7.61
N TYR A 255 -27.40 10.93 -7.07
CA TYR A 255 -28.44 10.09 -6.47
C TYR A 255 -29.22 10.82 -5.35
N ARG A 256 -28.50 11.52 -4.47
CA ARG A 256 -29.12 12.28 -3.39
C ARG A 256 -29.97 13.44 -3.91
N ILE A 257 -29.53 14.13 -4.96
CA ILE A 257 -30.31 15.18 -5.64
C ILE A 257 -31.58 14.58 -6.26
N ALA A 258 -31.50 13.36 -6.79
CA ALA A 258 -32.65 12.60 -7.28
C ALA A 258 -33.58 12.07 -6.16
N GLY A 259 -33.28 12.35 -4.89
CA GLY A 259 -34.10 11.97 -3.73
C GLY A 259 -33.81 10.60 -3.15
N ARG A 260 -32.76 9.90 -3.61
CA ARG A 260 -32.37 8.57 -3.10
C ARG A 260 -31.73 8.67 -1.71
N LEU A 261 -31.97 7.66 -0.86
CA LEU A 261 -31.43 7.53 0.50
C LEU A 261 -30.00 6.95 0.48
N ILE A 262 -29.06 7.77 0.02
CA ILE A 262 -27.63 7.46 -0.04
C ILE A 262 -26.80 8.68 0.35
N GLU A 263 -25.74 8.46 1.10
CA GLU A 263 -24.85 9.49 1.61
C GLU A 263 -23.41 9.11 1.39
N SER A 264 -22.53 10.11 1.29
CA SER A 264 -21.08 9.92 1.26
C SER A 264 -20.43 10.71 2.38
N SER A 265 -19.42 10.15 3.03
CA SER A 265 -18.61 10.85 4.03
C SER A 265 -17.12 10.54 3.85
N VAL A 266 -16.26 11.25 4.58
CA VAL A 266 -14.81 11.03 4.54
C VAL A 266 -14.25 11.16 5.95
N THR A 267 -13.30 10.30 6.31
CA THR A 267 -12.60 10.33 7.59
C THR A 267 -11.09 10.22 7.39
N ALA A 268 -10.33 10.63 8.39
CA ALA A 268 -8.91 10.37 8.52
C ALA A 268 -8.57 10.22 10.02
N PRO A 269 -7.69 9.29 10.41
CA PRO A 269 -7.26 9.16 11.80
C PRO A 269 -6.51 10.43 12.24
N PRO A 270 -6.77 10.98 13.44
CA PRO A 270 -5.93 12.05 13.99
C PRO A 270 -4.48 11.57 14.21
N PRO A 271 -3.42 12.37 13.96
CA PRO A 271 -3.40 13.78 13.55
C PRO A 271 -3.45 14.01 12.01
N MET A 272 -3.66 12.94 11.24
CA MET A 272 -3.47 12.90 9.78
C MET A 272 -4.53 13.66 8.97
N ILE A 273 -5.50 14.32 9.62
CA ILE A 273 -6.41 15.30 9.00
C ILE A 273 -5.64 16.43 8.29
N ASN A 274 -4.42 16.73 8.72
CA ASN A 274 -3.57 17.78 8.12
C ASN A 274 -2.76 17.32 6.90
N GLU A 275 -2.78 16.02 6.56
CA GLU A 275 -2.07 15.44 5.42
C GLU A 275 -3.08 14.81 4.43
N PRO A 276 -3.89 15.64 3.75
CA PRO A 276 -4.93 15.16 2.85
C PRO A 276 -4.32 14.36 1.70
N GLY A 277 -4.60 13.05 1.69
CA GLY A 277 -4.10 12.11 0.69
C GLY A 277 -3.49 10.85 1.27
N ALA A 278 -2.80 10.92 2.42
CA ALA A 278 -2.04 9.78 2.96
C ALA A 278 -2.91 8.73 3.67
N MET A 279 -4.02 9.14 4.30
CA MET A 279 -4.87 8.26 5.12
C MET A 279 -6.35 8.65 5.09
N MET A 280 -6.84 9.10 3.93
CA MET A 280 -8.27 9.37 3.76
C MET A 280 -9.02 8.08 3.45
N THR A 281 -10.06 7.81 4.24
CA THR A 281 -11.04 6.76 3.96
C THR A 281 -12.37 7.41 3.63
N PHE A 282 -12.90 7.06 2.47
CA PHE A 282 -14.18 7.53 1.99
C PHE A 282 -15.24 6.48 2.27
N TYR A 283 -16.47 6.92 2.52
CA TYR A 283 -17.60 6.06 2.83
C TYR A 283 -18.78 6.41 1.94
N ILE A 284 -19.53 5.40 1.53
CA ILE A 284 -20.89 5.51 1.01
C ILE A 284 -21.79 4.67 1.90
N THR A 285 -22.90 5.23 2.34
CA THR A 285 -23.90 4.51 3.13
C THR A 285 -25.26 4.69 2.48
N ALA A 286 -26.01 3.60 2.29
CA ALA A 286 -27.38 3.69 1.79
C ALA A 286 -28.32 2.75 2.54
N SER A 287 -29.57 3.17 2.70
CA SER A 287 -30.60 2.32 3.32
C SER A 287 -31.13 1.27 2.34
N LEU A 288 -31.37 0.05 2.85
CA LEU A 288 -32.10 -1.02 2.16
C LEU A 288 -33.61 -0.95 2.39
N ALA A 289 -34.08 -0.06 3.26
CA ALA A 289 -35.48 0.09 3.60
C ALA A 289 -36.02 1.46 3.17
N GLY A 290 -37.32 1.48 2.84
CA GLY A 290 -38.02 2.68 2.39
C GLY A 290 -38.16 2.82 0.86
N PRO A 291 -39.06 3.72 0.41
CA PRO A 291 -39.42 3.88 -1.00
C PRO A 291 -38.28 4.42 -1.88
N ASP A 292 -37.34 5.14 -1.27
CA ASP A 292 -36.20 5.76 -1.94
C ASP A 292 -34.87 5.06 -1.62
N SER A 293 -34.93 3.83 -1.13
CA SER A 293 -33.78 2.96 -0.91
C SER A 293 -32.99 2.71 -2.20
N VAL A 294 -31.70 2.42 -2.05
CA VAL A 294 -30.81 2.11 -3.16
C VAL A 294 -30.41 0.65 -3.05
N ASP A 295 -30.79 -0.15 -4.04
CA ASP A 295 -30.34 -1.53 -4.10
C ASP A 295 -28.85 -1.60 -4.51
N PRO A 296 -28.01 -2.39 -3.81
CA PRO A 296 -26.59 -2.50 -4.11
C PRO A 296 -26.27 -2.91 -5.56
N ASP A 297 -27.05 -3.82 -6.14
CA ASP A 297 -26.83 -4.28 -7.51
C ASP A 297 -27.25 -3.19 -8.51
N GLU A 298 -28.33 -2.46 -8.23
CA GLU A 298 -28.71 -1.29 -9.03
C GLU A 298 -27.58 -0.25 -9.02
N PHE A 299 -27.00 0.01 -7.84
CA PHE A 299 -25.91 0.96 -7.70
C PHE A 299 -24.64 0.50 -8.46
N ALA A 300 -24.24 -0.76 -8.32
CA ALA A 300 -23.12 -1.36 -9.06
C ALA A 300 -23.34 -1.25 -10.58
N GLN A 301 -24.55 -1.55 -11.04
CA GLN A 301 -24.89 -1.45 -12.44
C GLN A 301 -24.88 -0.01 -12.94
N SER A 302 -25.29 0.95 -12.10
CA SER A 302 -25.22 2.38 -12.41
C SER A 302 -23.78 2.88 -12.49
N ILE A 303 -22.89 2.40 -11.61
CA ILE A 303 -21.46 2.70 -11.68
C ILE A 303 -20.93 2.37 -13.09
N ILE A 304 -21.10 1.13 -13.53
CA ILE A 304 -20.64 0.65 -14.85
C ILE A 304 -21.24 1.52 -15.97
N ASN A 305 -22.56 1.71 -15.92
CA ASN A 305 -23.30 2.40 -16.98
C ASN A 305 -22.97 3.89 -17.12
N VAL A 306 -22.79 4.58 -15.99
CA VAL A 306 -22.50 6.02 -15.99
C VAL A 306 -21.03 6.24 -16.32
N TRP A 307 -20.14 5.34 -15.87
CA TRP A 307 -18.72 5.38 -16.19
C TRP A 307 -18.48 5.19 -17.69
N ASP A 308 -18.89 4.06 -18.26
CA ASP A 308 -18.67 3.73 -19.68
C ASP A 308 -19.58 4.51 -20.63
N GLY A 309 -20.70 5.03 -20.11
CA GLY A 309 -21.77 5.62 -20.90
C GLY A 309 -22.72 4.55 -21.46
N ARG A 310 -24.02 4.78 -21.29
CA ARG A 310 -25.06 3.97 -21.97
C ARG A 310 -25.14 4.35 -23.44
N PRO A 311 -25.67 3.46 -24.31
CA PRO A 311 -26.02 3.83 -25.68
C PRO A 311 -26.90 5.09 -25.70
N GLY A 312 -26.38 6.19 -26.25
CA GLY A 312 -27.05 7.48 -26.32
C GLY A 312 -26.73 8.48 -25.20
N SER A 313 -25.86 8.14 -24.24
CA SER A 313 -25.36 9.04 -23.20
C SER A 313 -23.85 9.19 -23.28
N PRO A 314 -23.29 10.38 -22.97
CA PRO A 314 -21.85 10.55 -22.90
C PRO A 314 -21.26 9.72 -21.75
N ARG A 315 -20.10 9.10 -21.99
CA ARG A 315 -19.31 8.48 -20.94
C ARG A 315 -18.82 9.54 -19.96
N THR A 316 -18.74 9.19 -18.68
CA THR A 316 -18.22 10.10 -17.64
C THR A 316 -16.91 9.62 -17.03
N GLY A 317 -16.53 8.36 -17.29
CA GLY A 317 -15.28 7.76 -16.83
C GLY A 317 -14.03 8.34 -17.51
N TYR A 318 -12.93 8.35 -16.77
CA TYR A 318 -11.65 8.92 -17.21
C TYR A 318 -10.77 7.93 -17.98
N PHE A 319 -11.00 6.63 -17.82
CA PHE A 319 -10.24 5.53 -18.42
C PHE A 319 -11.13 4.28 -18.58
N ASP A 320 -10.67 3.32 -19.37
CA ASP A 320 -11.41 2.08 -19.63
C ASP A 320 -11.18 1.08 -18.48
N ILE A 321 -12.23 0.37 -18.05
CA ILE A 321 -12.20 -0.60 -16.94
C ILE A 321 -12.70 -1.95 -17.45
N ASP A 322 -12.02 -3.04 -17.06
CA ASP A 322 -12.51 -4.40 -17.29
C ASP A 322 -13.44 -4.82 -16.15
N TRP A 323 -14.75 -4.64 -16.37
CA TRP A 323 -15.74 -4.82 -15.33
C TRP A 323 -16.00 -6.30 -15.00
N PRO A 324 -16.18 -6.64 -13.71
CA PRO A 324 -16.57 -7.98 -13.32
C PRO A 324 -18.00 -8.29 -13.75
N GLY A 325 -18.20 -9.45 -14.37
CA GLY A 325 -19.52 -9.94 -14.73
C GLY A 325 -20.37 -10.28 -13.50
N LYS A 326 -21.65 -9.91 -13.52
CA LYS A 326 -22.59 -10.28 -12.45
C LYS A 326 -22.75 -11.80 -12.39
N ARG A 327 -22.34 -12.42 -11.28
CA ARG A 327 -22.54 -13.86 -11.05
C ARG A 327 -24.01 -14.11 -10.71
N SER A 328 -24.60 -15.09 -11.39
CA SER A 328 -26.01 -15.50 -11.26
C SER A 328 -26.28 -16.31 -9.99
#